data_AF-A0AAD7J0G0-F1
#
_entry.id   AF-A0AAD7J0G0-F1
#
_cell.length_a   1.000
_cell.length_b   1.000
_cell.length_c   1.000
_cell.angle_alpha   90.00
_cell.angle_beta   90.00
_cell.angle_gamma   90.00
#
_symmetry.space_group_name_H-M   'P 1'
#
loop_
_entity.id
_entity.type
_entity.pdbx_description
1 polymer ?
#
loop_
_entity_poly.entity_id
_entity_poly.type
_entity_poly.pdbx_seq_one_letter_code
_entity_poly.pdbx_strand_id
1 'polypeptide(L)'
;MFNTTALSILKIPVRISGVLPLATVVTSLNSIASVAQVSELPYIQPMILRATAIVTTIQHLKENKRAFTRLAHDTHKMIETVMSAVDYRRGLSEELKRNVTDFTVVLEKIWVFIREHQSRISLLRLFAVADDAKKIQELRREIRMARELFEIRIHENIVHLVAENARRNADHPPP
;
A
#
# COMPACT_ATOMS: atom_id res chain seq x y z
N MET A 1 7.54 27.52 15.75
CA MET A 1 8.55 26.49 16.09
C MET A 1 7.80 25.24 16.53
N PHE A 2 7.61 24.28 15.63
CA PHE A 2 6.97 23.00 15.98
C PHE A 2 8.03 21.98 16.38
N ASN A 3 7.78 21.36 17.51
CA ASN A 3 8.68 20.54 18.30
C ASN A 3 9.13 19.29 17.52
N THR A 4 10.44 19.14 17.35
CA THR A 4 11.12 18.07 16.58
C THR A 4 10.92 16.67 17.18
N THR A 5 10.31 16.56 18.36
CA THR A 5 10.21 15.33 19.15
C THR A 5 9.09 14.38 18.69
N ALA A 6 8.09 14.86 17.94
CA ALA A 6 7.00 14.00 17.45
C ALA A 6 7.38 13.13 16.24
N LEU A 7 8.49 13.43 15.56
CA LEU A 7 8.86 12.83 14.27
C LEU A 7 9.71 11.55 14.39
N SER A 8 10.11 11.17 15.61
CA SER A 8 10.91 9.96 15.86
C SER A 8 10.08 8.68 16.00
N ILE A 9 8.75 8.79 16.07
CA ILE A 9 7.84 7.66 16.35
C ILE A 9 7.54 6.82 15.08
N LEU A 10 7.89 7.30 13.89
CA LEU A 10 7.60 6.63 12.62
C LEU A 10 8.73 5.74 12.08
N LYS A 11 9.73 5.41 12.90
CA LYS A 11 10.66 4.29 12.62
C LYS A 11 10.25 3.08 13.44
N ILE A 12 9.14 2.43 13.06
CA ILE A 12 8.86 1.08 13.56
C ILE A 12 9.51 0.10 12.57
N PRO A 13 10.64 -0.55 12.92
CA PRO A 13 11.13 -1.66 12.12
C PRO A 13 10.23 -2.86 12.41
N VAL A 14 9.11 -2.99 11.69
CA VAL A 14 8.28 -4.19 11.75
C VAL A 14 8.92 -5.28 10.89
N ARG A 15 9.97 -5.92 11.40
CA ARG A 15 10.38 -7.24 10.92
C ARG A 15 9.58 -8.29 11.69
N ILE A 16 8.31 -8.47 11.30
CA ILE A 16 7.52 -9.61 11.76
C ILE A 16 7.61 -10.68 10.67
N SER A 17 8.42 -11.72 10.92
CA SER A 17 8.61 -12.87 10.03
C SER A 17 7.43 -13.85 10.10
N GLY A 18 6.21 -13.32 10.14
CA GLY A 18 4.95 -14.05 10.24
C GLY A 18 3.84 -13.28 9.56
N VAL A 19 2.89 -13.99 8.96
CA VAL A 19 1.69 -13.40 8.37
C VAL A 19 0.89 -12.73 9.49
N LEU A 20 0.79 -11.41 9.48
CA LEU A 20 0.09 -10.66 10.52
C LEU A 20 -1.38 -11.10 10.64
N PRO A 21 -2.00 -11.09 11.82
CA PRO A 21 -3.44 -11.24 11.91
C PRO A 21 -4.14 -10.11 11.13
N LEU A 22 -5.22 -10.42 10.40
CA LEU A 22 -5.96 -9.40 9.65
C LEU A 22 -6.47 -8.25 10.53
N ALA A 23 -6.82 -8.53 11.79
CA ALA A 23 -7.19 -7.50 12.75
C ALA A 23 -6.03 -6.50 12.96
N THR A 24 -4.80 -6.98 13.07
CA THR A 24 -3.60 -6.13 13.18
C THR A 24 -3.38 -5.30 11.92
N VAL A 25 -3.62 -5.89 10.75
CA VAL A 25 -3.54 -5.18 9.46
C VAL A 25 -4.56 -4.04 9.39
N VAL A 26 -5.82 -4.30 9.77
CA VAL A 26 -6.87 -3.26 9.82
C VAL A 26 -6.49 -2.15 10.79
N THR A 27 -6.02 -2.49 11.99
CA THR A 27 -5.57 -1.48 12.96
C THR A 27 -4.43 -0.63 12.41
N SER A 28 -3.42 -1.25 11.77
CA SER A 28 -2.32 -0.54 11.13
C SER A 28 -2.82 0.43 10.05
N LEU A 29 -3.70 -0.03 9.16
CA LEU A 29 -4.27 0.82 8.11
C LEU A 29 -5.11 1.97 8.67
N ASN A 30 -5.87 1.73 9.73
CA ASN A 30 -6.62 2.79 10.42
C ASN A 30 -5.69 3.84 11.04
N SER A 31 -4.60 3.42 11.69
CA SER A 31 -3.59 4.35 12.22
C SER A 31 -2.95 5.18 11.10
N ILE A 32 -2.60 4.54 9.98
CA ILE A 32 -2.06 5.22 8.80
C ILE A 32 -3.09 6.21 8.23
N ALA A 33 -4.37 5.85 8.16
CA ALA A 33 -5.44 6.72 7.68
C ALA A 33 -5.59 7.98 8.53
N SER A 34 -5.52 7.85 9.87
CA SER A 34 -5.57 8.99 10.79
C SER A 34 -4.39 9.95 10.60
N VAL A 35 -3.20 9.43 10.30
CA VAL A 35 -2.03 10.26 9.97
C VAL A 35 -2.19 10.91 8.58
N ALA A 36 -2.75 10.20 7.61
CA ALA A 36 -2.96 10.75 6.28
C ALA A 36 -4.00 11.88 6.26
N GLN A 37 -5.00 11.86 7.14
CA GLN A 37 -6.00 12.92 7.30
C GLN A 37 -5.40 14.29 7.65
N VAL A 38 -4.26 14.30 8.33
CA VAL A 38 -3.53 15.53 8.69
C VAL A 38 -2.42 15.87 7.70
N SER A 39 -2.22 15.05 6.66
CA SER A 39 -1.22 15.29 5.63
C SER A 39 -1.80 16.06 4.46
N GLU A 40 -1.03 16.96 3.85
CA GLU A 40 -1.43 17.75 2.66
C GLU A 40 -1.38 16.93 1.35
N LEU A 41 -1.52 15.60 1.42
CA LEU A 41 -1.37 14.69 0.28
C LEU A 41 -2.72 14.11 -0.16
N PRO A 42 -3.46 14.81 -1.04
CA PRO A 42 -4.87 14.50 -1.35
C PRO A 42 -5.07 13.13 -2.01
N TYR A 43 -4.03 12.53 -2.57
CA TYR A 43 -4.08 11.23 -3.24
C TYR A 43 -3.79 10.04 -2.32
N ILE A 44 -3.20 10.26 -1.14
CA ILE A 44 -2.81 9.20 -0.20
C ILE A 44 -4.00 8.72 0.63
N GLN A 45 -4.82 9.66 1.11
CA GLN A 45 -5.96 9.33 1.97
C GLN A 45 -7.00 8.43 1.28
N PRO A 46 -7.49 8.71 0.05
CA PRO A 46 -8.48 7.84 -0.62
C PRO A 46 -7.96 6.42 -0.83
N MET A 47 -6.67 6.29 -1.17
CA MET A 47 -6.00 5.01 -1.38
C MET A 47 -5.97 4.19 -0.08
N ILE A 48 -5.58 4.80 1.05
CA ILE A 48 -5.57 4.12 2.34
C ILE A 48 -6.99 3.71 2.76
N LEU A 49 -7.97 4.60 2.64
CA LEU A 49 -9.36 4.29 2.98
C LEU A 49 -9.90 3.11 2.15
N ARG A 50 -9.57 3.06 0.85
CA ARG A 50 -9.93 1.95 -0.02
C ARG A 50 -9.26 0.64 0.43
N ALA A 51 -7.96 0.69 0.74
CA ALA A 51 -7.23 -0.47 1.26
C ALA A 51 -7.80 -0.96 2.60
N THR A 52 -8.13 -0.06 3.53
CA THR A 52 -8.80 -0.38 4.79
C THR A 52 -10.11 -1.10 4.54
N ALA A 53 -10.97 -0.54 3.67
CA ALA A 53 -12.25 -1.15 3.33
C ALA A 53 -12.07 -2.57 2.78
N ILE A 54 -11.13 -2.78 1.85
CA ILE A 54 -10.78 -4.10 1.30
C ILE A 54 -10.41 -5.10 2.41
N VAL A 55 -9.48 -4.73 3.29
CA VAL A 55 -9.00 -5.64 4.35
C VAL A 55 -10.10 -5.93 5.37
N THR A 56 -10.85 -4.92 5.81
CA THR A 56 -11.98 -5.08 6.72
C THR A 56 -13.02 -6.01 6.12
N THR A 57 -13.36 -5.82 4.85
CA THR A 57 -14.32 -6.70 4.16
C THR A 57 -13.81 -8.15 4.09
N ILE A 58 -12.53 -8.35 3.76
CA ILE A 58 -11.88 -9.66 3.73
C ILE A 58 -11.92 -10.35 5.11
N GLN A 59 -11.75 -9.61 6.20
CA GLN A 59 -11.78 -10.15 7.56
C GLN A 59 -13.11 -10.85 7.89
N HIS A 60 -14.20 -10.45 7.23
CA HIS A 60 -15.54 -11.00 7.42
C HIS A 60 -15.91 -12.09 6.41
N LEU A 61 -15.06 -12.41 5.42
CA LEU A 61 -15.32 -13.47 4.45
C LEU A 61 -15.13 -14.86 5.06
N LYS A 62 -16.01 -15.79 4.71
CA LYS A 62 -15.99 -17.18 5.18
C LYS A 62 -15.30 -18.09 4.17
N GLU A 63 -15.52 -17.85 2.89
CA GLU A 63 -15.00 -18.62 1.76
C GLU A 63 -13.61 -18.12 1.34
N ASN A 64 -12.80 -19.00 0.72
CA ASN A 64 -11.48 -18.65 0.18
C ASN A 64 -10.55 -17.88 1.15
N LYS A 65 -10.76 -18.04 2.47
CA LYS A 65 -10.16 -17.22 3.51
C LYS A 65 -8.65 -17.08 3.38
N ARG A 66 -7.93 -18.19 3.15
CA ARG A 66 -6.48 -18.19 2.97
C ARG A 66 -6.01 -17.38 1.76
N ALA A 67 -6.77 -17.39 0.66
CA ALA A 67 -6.43 -16.65 -0.55
C ALA A 67 -6.70 -15.15 -0.34
N PHE A 68 -7.87 -14.80 0.20
CA PHE A 68 -8.22 -13.43 0.55
C PHE A 68 -7.31 -12.83 1.61
N THR A 69 -6.94 -13.57 2.66
CA THR A 69 -5.97 -13.13 3.66
C THR A 69 -4.65 -12.74 3.01
N ARG A 70 -4.14 -13.55 2.07
CA ARG A 70 -2.91 -13.22 1.35
C ARG A 70 -3.06 -11.98 0.46
N LEU A 71 -4.22 -11.79 -0.18
CA LEU A 71 -4.52 -10.57 -0.92
C LEU A 71 -4.51 -9.34 0.00
N ALA A 72 -5.16 -9.43 1.17
CA ALA A 72 -5.14 -8.36 2.18
C ALA A 72 -3.73 -7.99 2.65
N HIS A 73 -2.85 -8.98 2.83
CA HIS A 73 -1.44 -8.71 3.15
C HIS A 73 -0.69 -8.05 2.02
N ASP A 74 -0.88 -8.51 0.78
CA ASP A 74 -0.25 -7.90 -0.38
C ASP A 74 -0.74 -6.44 -0.54
N THR A 75 -2.02 -6.16 -0.25
CA THR A 75 -2.60 -4.80 -0.17
C THR A 75 -1.97 -3.94 0.91
N HIS A 76 -1.88 -4.46 2.13
CA HIS A 76 -1.30 -3.73 3.25
C HIS A 76 0.17 -3.39 3.03
N LYS A 77 0.97 -4.37 2.58
CA LYS A 77 2.38 -4.18 2.30
C LYS A 77 2.62 -3.10 1.24
N MET A 78 1.74 -3.01 0.23
CA MET A 78 1.83 -1.96 -0.77
C MET A 78 1.56 -0.57 -0.17
N ILE A 79 0.57 -0.44 0.72
CA ILE A 79 0.33 0.81 1.45
C ILE A 79 1.55 1.19 2.30
N GLU A 80 2.15 0.23 3.02
CA GLU A 80 3.37 0.47 3.80
C GLU A 80 4.52 0.96 2.90
N THR A 81 4.73 0.34 1.75
CA THR A 81 5.75 0.77 0.78
C THR A 81 5.51 2.20 0.33
N VAL A 82 4.28 2.56 -0.06
CA VAL A 82 3.95 3.94 -0.47
C VAL A 82 4.20 4.91 0.68
N MET A 83 3.71 4.62 1.88
CA MET A 83 3.89 5.49 3.05
C MET A 83 5.35 5.65 3.46
N SER A 84 6.19 4.62 3.26
CA SER A 84 7.63 4.70 3.53
C SER A 84 8.37 5.63 2.55
N ALA A 85 7.83 5.82 1.35
CA ALA A 85 8.41 6.66 0.30
C ALA A 85 7.90 8.10 0.33
N VAL A 86 6.81 8.35 1.04
CA VAL A 86 6.24 9.69 1.19
C VAL A 86 7.15 10.53 2.09
N ASP A 87 7.83 11.51 1.50
CA ASP A 87 8.39 12.62 2.26
C ASP A 87 7.24 13.55 2.63
N TYR A 88 6.80 13.54 3.89
CA TYR A 88 5.70 14.38 4.37
C TYR A 88 5.92 15.90 4.17
N ARG A 89 7.16 16.34 3.87
CA ARG A 89 7.47 17.76 3.60
C ARG A 89 7.48 18.11 2.12
N ARG A 90 7.72 17.14 1.23
CA ARG A 90 7.91 17.36 -0.21
C ARG A 90 6.93 16.59 -1.10
N GLY A 91 6.16 15.67 -0.50
CA GLY A 91 5.30 14.74 -1.22
C GLY A 91 6.08 13.71 -2.03
N LEU A 92 5.41 13.13 -3.03
CA LEU A 92 6.02 12.21 -3.98
C LEU A 92 6.45 12.95 -5.26
N SER A 93 7.46 12.45 -5.96
CA SER A 93 7.76 12.91 -7.33
C SER A 93 6.57 12.62 -8.26
N GLU A 94 6.43 13.38 -9.36
CA GLU A 94 5.34 13.18 -10.33
C GLU A 94 5.30 11.75 -10.90
N GLU A 95 6.46 11.12 -11.05
CA GLU A 95 6.54 9.72 -11.47
C GLU A 95 5.99 8.77 -10.40
N LEU A 96 6.35 8.95 -9.14
CA LEU A 96 5.81 8.15 -8.04
C LEU A 96 4.31 8.41 -7.84
N LYS A 97 3.81 9.63 -8.08
CA LYS A 97 2.37 9.94 -8.09
C LYS A 97 1.60 9.16 -9.17
N ARG A 98 2.17 9.03 -10.38
CA ARG A 98 1.58 8.20 -11.44
C ARG A 98 1.49 6.74 -11.01
N ASN A 99 2.55 6.19 -10.42
CA ASN A 99 2.52 4.82 -9.93
C ASN A 99 1.51 4.60 -8.78
N VAL A 100 1.32 5.60 -7.90
CA VAL A 100 0.26 5.57 -6.88
C VAL A 100 -1.13 5.58 -7.52
N THR A 101 -1.30 6.27 -8.64
CA THR A 101 -2.55 6.26 -9.42
C THR A 101 -2.80 4.87 -10.00
N ASP A 102 -1.81 4.25 -10.64
CA ASP A 102 -1.90 2.87 -11.16
C ASP A 102 -2.24 1.88 -10.04
N PHE A 103 -1.68 2.08 -8.86
CA PHE A 103 -2.00 1.28 -7.70
C PHE A 103 -3.46 1.47 -7.23
N THR A 104 -3.95 2.70 -7.24
CA THR A 104 -5.35 2.99 -6.90
C THR A 104 -6.32 2.28 -7.86
N VAL A 105 -5.96 2.16 -9.14
CA VAL A 105 -6.72 1.36 -10.11
C VAL A 105 -6.75 -0.12 -9.74
N VAL A 106 -5.62 -0.70 -9.33
CA VAL A 106 -5.57 -2.10 -8.86
C VAL A 106 -6.42 -2.30 -7.60
N LEU A 107 -6.38 -1.36 -6.66
CA LEU A 107 -7.26 -1.40 -5.47
C LEU A 107 -8.74 -1.34 -5.85
N GLU A 108 -9.11 -0.54 -6.85
CA GLU A 108 -10.49 -0.47 -7.30
C GLU A 108 -10.95 -1.80 -7.92
N LYS A 109 -10.12 -2.44 -8.75
CA LYS A 109 -10.40 -3.79 -9.27
C LYS A 109 -10.62 -4.80 -8.14
N ILE A 110 -9.77 -4.76 -7.11
CA ILE A 110 -9.90 -5.63 -5.93
C ILE A 110 -11.22 -5.34 -5.20
N TRP A 111 -11.54 -4.07 -5.00
CA TRP A 111 -12.75 -3.65 -4.32
C TRP A 111 -14.02 -4.10 -5.05
N VAL A 112 -14.08 -3.88 -6.36
CA VAL A 112 -15.19 -4.36 -7.22
C VAL A 112 -15.35 -5.87 -7.09
N PHE A 113 -14.26 -6.63 -7.25
CA PHE A 113 -14.29 -8.08 -7.14
C PHE A 113 -14.81 -8.57 -5.77
N ILE A 114 -14.34 -7.96 -4.67
CA ILE A 114 -14.79 -8.33 -3.32
C ILE A 114 -16.28 -8.03 -3.14
N ARG A 115 -16.75 -6.87 -3.61
CA ARG A 115 -18.17 -6.48 -3.53
C ARG A 115 -19.05 -7.44 -4.34
N GLU A 116 -18.63 -7.80 -5.54
CA GLU A 116 -19.32 -8.79 -6.36
C GLU A 116 -19.38 -10.14 -5.64
N HIS A 117 -18.25 -10.62 -5.11
CA HIS A 117 -18.20 -11.87 -4.35
C HIS A 117 -19.18 -11.87 -3.16
N GLN A 118 -19.26 -10.76 -2.41
CA GLN A 118 -20.20 -10.63 -1.29
C GLN A 118 -21.67 -10.62 -1.70
N SER A 119 -21.98 -10.05 -2.87
CA SER A 119 -23.34 -9.97 -3.38
C SER A 119 -23.89 -11.30 -3.91
N ARG A 120 -23.02 -12.30 -4.16
CA ARG A 120 -23.43 -13.60 -4.70
C ARG A 120 -24.20 -14.42 -3.66
N ILE A 121 -25.33 -15.00 -4.11
CA ILE A 121 -26.12 -15.96 -3.35
C ILE A 121 -25.22 -17.13 -2.91
N SER A 122 -25.37 -17.57 -1.66
CA SER A 122 -24.44 -18.52 -1.01
C SER A 122 -24.21 -19.82 -1.79
N LEU A 123 -25.21 -20.33 -2.52
CA LEU A 123 -25.08 -21.54 -3.33
C LEU A 123 -24.20 -21.31 -4.58
N LEU A 124 -24.34 -20.16 -5.25
CA LEU A 124 -23.53 -19.82 -6.42
C LEU A 124 -22.06 -19.56 -6.03
N ARG A 125 -21.80 -19.10 -4.80
CA ARG A 125 -20.43 -18.94 -4.28
C ARG A 125 -19.67 -20.25 -4.19
N LEU A 126 -20.34 -21.37 -3.86
CA LEU A 126 -19.69 -22.68 -3.75
C LEU A 126 -19.23 -23.20 -5.12
N PHE A 127 -19.98 -22.94 -6.19
CA PHE A 127 -19.59 -23.33 -7.55
C PHE A 127 -18.50 -22.44 -8.14
N ALA A 128 -18.41 -21.18 -7.70
CA ALA A 128 -17.42 -20.22 -8.18
C ALA A 128 -16.08 -20.25 -7.41
N VAL A 129 -15.88 -21.15 -6.44
CA VAL A 129 -14.70 -21.14 -5.56
C VAL A 129 -13.38 -21.21 -6.33
N ALA A 130 -13.31 -22.06 -7.37
CA ALA A 130 -12.11 -22.24 -8.18
C ALA A 130 -11.80 -21.01 -9.05
N ASP A 131 -12.83 -20.44 -9.68
CA ASP A 131 -12.70 -19.23 -10.49
C ASP A 131 -12.32 -18.02 -9.63
N ASP A 132 -12.92 -17.89 -8.45
CA ASP A 132 -12.57 -16.86 -7.48
C ASP A 132 -11.13 -17.02 -7.01
N ALA A 133 -10.66 -18.24 -6.76
CA ALA A 133 -9.26 -18.49 -6.38
C ALA A 133 -8.29 -18.05 -7.49
N LYS A 134 -8.60 -18.34 -8.76
CA LYS A 134 -7.83 -17.89 -9.92
C LYS A 134 -7.83 -16.36 -10.02
N LYS A 135 -8.99 -15.71 -9.85
CA LYS A 135 -9.09 -14.25 -9.91
C LYS A 135 -8.33 -13.58 -8.76
N ILE A 136 -8.41 -14.14 -7.55
CA ILE A 136 -7.61 -13.66 -6.41
C ILE A 136 -6.11 -13.77 -6.73
N GLN A 137 -5.66 -14.87 -7.34
CA GLN A 137 -4.25 -15.01 -7.72
C GLN A 137 -3.80 -13.99 -8.77
N GLU A 138 -4.65 -13.69 -9.75
CA GLU A 138 -4.41 -12.63 -10.75
C GLU A 138 -4.28 -11.26 -10.08
N LEU A 139 -5.23 -10.88 -9.23
CA LEU A 139 -5.20 -9.61 -8.49
C LEU A 139 -3.96 -9.50 -7.58
N ARG A 140 -3.58 -10.62 -6.94
CA ARG A 140 -2.34 -10.70 -6.15
C ARG A 140 -1.08 -10.52 -7.00
N ARG A 141 -1.09 -10.97 -8.26
CA ARG A 141 0.02 -10.74 -9.17
C ARG A 141 0.07 -9.27 -9.59
N GLU A 142 -1.06 -8.68 -9.96
CA GLU A 142 -1.14 -7.26 -10.34
C GLU A 142 -0.62 -6.34 -9.22
N ILE A 143 -1.06 -6.55 -7.97
CA ILE A 143 -0.63 -5.71 -6.85
C ILE A 143 0.86 -5.86 -6.51
N ARG A 144 1.42 -7.07 -6.67
CA ARG A 144 2.85 -7.32 -6.47
C ARG A 144 3.68 -6.65 -7.55
N MET A 145 3.27 -6.77 -8.80
CA MET A 145 3.94 -6.11 -9.92
C MET A 145 3.91 -4.59 -9.77
N ALA A 146 2.77 -4.02 -9.39
CA ALA A 146 2.65 -2.59 -9.11
C ALA A 146 3.59 -2.16 -7.97
N ARG A 147 3.69 -2.96 -6.89
CA ARG A 147 4.60 -2.69 -5.78
C ARG A 147 6.06 -2.76 -6.20
N GLU A 148 6.45 -3.81 -6.91
CA GLU A 148 7.83 -4.00 -7.38
C GLU A 148 8.27 -2.86 -8.30
N LEU A 149 7.39 -2.42 -9.22
CA LEU A 149 7.65 -1.26 -10.05
C LEU A 149 7.81 0.02 -9.22
N PHE A 150 6.97 0.21 -8.20
CA PHE A 150 7.08 1.35 -7.29
C PHE A 150 8.40 1.33 -6.51
N GLU A 151 8.81 0.17 -5.97
CA GLU A 151 10.09 -0.03 -5.27
C GLU A 151 11.29 0.30 -6.18
N ILE A 152 11.26 -0.14 -7.44
CA ILE A 152 12.28 0.19 -8.45
C ILE A 152 12.35 1.71 -8.65
N ARG A 153 11.21 2.39 -8.85
CA ARG A 153 11.19 3.85 -9.06
C ARG A 153 11.68 4.62 -7.83
N ILE A 154 11.41 4.16 -6.61
CA ILE A 154 11.99 4.77 -5.41
C ILE A 154 13.52 4.68 -5.49
N HIS A 155 14.05 3.49 -5.79
CA HIS A 155 15.49 3.26 -5.83
C HIS A 155 16.17 4.14 -6.90
N GLU A 156 15.61 4.20 -8.11
CA GLU A 156 16.09 5.08 -9.18
C GLU A 156 16.12 6.55 -8.75
N ASN A 157 15.04 7.04 -8.13
CA ASN A 157 14.97 8.42 -7.63
C ASN A 157 16.04 8.70 -6.56
N ILE A 158 16.26 7.76 -5.63
CA ILE A 158 17.31 7.90 -4.60
C ILE A 158 18.71 7.95 -5.24
N VAL A 159 18.99 7.06 -6.19
CA VAL A 159 20.29 7.01 -6.89
C VAL A 159 20.54 8.32 -7.63
N HIS A 160 19.54 8.86 -8.34
CA HIS A 160 19.65 10.14 -9.02
C HIS A 160 19.93 11.30 -8.06
N LEU A 161 19.21 11.37 -6.93
CA LEU A 161 19.43 12.41 -5.92
C LEU A 161 20.83 12.33 -5.28
N VAL A 162 21.32 11.13 -5.00
CA VAL A 162 22.68 10.92 -4.44
C VAL A 162 23.74 11.35 -5.46
N ALA A 163 23.58 10.96 -6.73
CA ALA A 163 24.51 11.35 -7.78
C ALA A 163 24.54 12.86 -8.02
N GLU A 164 23.38 13.53 -7.97
CA GLU A 164 23.29 14.98 -8.08
C GLU A 164 23.98 15.69 -6.92
N ASN A 165 23.74 15.25 -5.67
CA ASN A 165 24.37 15.82 -4.49
C ASN A 165 25.90 15.61 -4.50
N ALA A 166 26.38 14.45 -4.98
CA ALA A 166 27.81 14.20 -5.12
C ALA A 166 28.47 15.16 -6.13
N ARG A 167 27.80 15.47 -7.25
CA ARG A 167 28.28 16.45 -8.23
C ARG A 167 28.31 17.87 -7.66
N ARG A 168 27.24 18.29 -6.98
CA ARG A 168 27.18 19.62 -6.34
C ARG A 168 28.29 19.83 -5.30
N ASN A 169 28.60 18.80 -4.52
CA ASN A 169 29.70 18.86 -3.53
C ASN A 169 31.10 18.81 -4.17
N ALA A 170 31.22 18.24 -5.37
CA ALA A 170 32.48 18.27 -6.13
C ALA A 170 32.75 19.65 -6.76
N ASP A 171 31.69 20.34 -7.19
CA ASP A 171 31.80 21.68 -7.77
C ASP A 171 32.05 22.77 -6.73
N HIS A 172 31.61 22.59 -5.48
CA HIS A 172 31.84 23.52 -4.36
C HIS A 172 32.38 22.77 -3.13
N PRO A 173 33.71 22.51 -3.05
CA PRO A 173 34.31 21.82 -1.91
C PRO A 173 34.11 22.64 -0.62
N PRO A 174 33.90 21.98 0.53
CA PRO A 174 33.83 22.69 1.80
C PRO A 174 35.15 23.44 2.09
N PRO A 175 35.08 24.59 2.79
CA PRO A 175 36.25 25.43 3.08
C PRO A 175 37.29 24.74 3.95
#